data_AF-A0A2K8X939-F1
#
_entry.id   AF-A0A2K8X939-F1
#
_cell.length_a   1.000
_cell.length_b   1.000
_cell.length_c   1.000
_cell.angle_alpha   90.00
_cell.angle_beta   90.00
_cell.angle_gamma   90.00
#
_symmetry.space_group_name_H-M   'P 1'
#
loop_
_entity.id
_entity.type
_entity.pdbx_description
1 polymer ?
#
loop_
_entity_poly.entity_id
_entity_poly.type
_entity_poly.pdbx_seq_one_letter_code
_entity_poly.pdbx_strand_id
1 'polypeptide(L)'
;MIFLKMSWQLTFLPVFLIVFWLLLVLKNLSSFRKEFQKMDRKERSTELGKLFIKYLQKKYLWRSILAMIFCFAIYVLVYFIIRA
;
A
#
# COMPACT_ATOMS: atom_id res chain seq x y z
N MET A 1 -25.06 -17.09 -19.25
CA MET A 1 -24.59 -17.04 -17.84
C MET A 1 -23.11 -16.69 -17.69
N ILE A 2 -22.23 -17.02 -18.65
CA ILE A 2 -20.78 -16.70 -18.62
C ILE A 2 -20.50 -15.20 -18.81
N PHE A 3 -21.22 -14.52 -19.71
CA PHE A 3 -21.07 -13.08 -19.97
C PHE A 3 -21.38 -12.19 -18.75
N LEU A 4 -22.34 -12.60 -17.90
CA LEU A 4 -22.70 -11.88 -16.67
C LEU A 4 -21.62 -12.01 -15.57
N LYS A 5 -20.86 -13.11 -15.56
CA LYS A 5 -19.74 -13.31 -14.63
C LYS A 5 -18.53 -12.44 -14.99
N MET A 6 -18.24 -12.27 -16.29
CA MET A 6 -17.12 -11.46 -16.78
C MET A 6 -17.28 -9.97 -16.45
N SER A 7 -18.49 -9.42 -16.57
CA SER A 7 -18.76 -8.02 -16.23
C SER A 7 -18.67 -7.74 -14.73
N TRP A 8 -19.18 -8.66 -13.89
CA TRP A 8 -19.07 -8.54 -12.43
C TRP A 8 -17.63 -8.61 -11.95
N GLN A 9 -16.80 -9.49 -12.51
CA GLN A 9 -15.38 -9.59 -12.17
C GLN A 9 -14.62 -8.31 -12.53
N LEU A 10 -14.87 -7.72 -13.70
CA LEU A 10 -14.27 -6.45 -14.10
C LEU A 10 -14.72 -5.27 -13.22
N THR A 11 -15.95 -5.29 -12.71
CA THR A 11 -16.48 -4.22 -11.84
C THR A 11 -15.99 -4.37 -10.40
N PHE A 12 -15.80 -5.61 -9.93
CA PHE A 12 -15.37 -5.91 -8.57
C PHE A 12 -13.85 -5.81 -8.36
N LEU A 13 -13.05 -6.14 -9.38
CA LEU A 13 -11.59 -6.14 -9.31
C LEU A 13 -10.99 -4.78 -8.87
N PRO A 14 -11.43 -3.62 -9.39
CA PRO A 14 -10.94 -2.33 -8.91
C PRO A 14 -11.22 -2.12 -7.42
N VAL A 15 -12.43 -2.46 -6.97
CA VAL A 15 -12.84 -2.33 -5.57
C VAL A 15 -11.98 -3.23 -4.68
N PHE A 16 -11.78 -4.49 -5.08
CA PHE A 16 -10.92 -5.43 -4.37
C PHE A 16 -9.48 -4.93 -4.26
N LEU A 17 -8.91 -4.42 -5.36
CA LEU A 17 -7.54 -3.89 -5.38
C LEU A 17 -7.39 -2.63 -4.51
N ILE A 18 -8.39 -1.74 -4.49
CA ILE A 18 -8.40 -0.57 -3.62
C ILE A 18 -8.41 -0.98 -2.15
N VAL A 19 -9.29 -1.91 -1.76
CA VAL A 19 -9.35 -2.42 -0.39
C VAL A 19 -8.05 -3.11 0.00
N PHE A 20 -7.50 -3.95 -0.89
CA PHE A 20 -6.23 -4.62 -0.68
C PHE A 20 -5.06 -3.62 -0.49
N TRP A 21 -5.00 -2.59 -1.33
CA TRP A 21 -4.02 -1.51 -1.21
C TRP A 21 -4.17 -0.77 0.13
N LEU A 22 -5.39 -0.41 0.52
CA LEU A 22 -5.68 0.22 1.81
C LEU A 22 -5.19 -0.62 2.99
N LEU A 23 -5.43 -1.94 2.97
CA LEU A 23 -4.96 -2.85 4.03
C LEU A 23 -3.42 -2.86 4.12
N LEU A 24 -2.72 -2.83 2.97
CA LEU A 24 -1.26 -2.73 2.94
C LEU A 24 -0.76 -1.40 3.50
N VAL A 25 -1.41 -0.28 3.15
CA VAL A 25 -1.10 1.05 3.68
C VAL A 25 -1.31 1.09 5.19
N LEU A 26 -2.43 0.56 5.70
CA LEU A 26 -2.71 0.49 7.13
C LEU A 26 -1.69 -0.37 7.88
N LYS A 27 -1.28 -1.51 7.31
CA LYS A 27 -0.22 -2.35 7.88
C LYS A 27 1.12 -1.61 7.93
N ASN A 28 1.45 -0.85 6.88
CA ASN A 28 2.65 -0.01 6.83
C ASN A 28 2.62 1.10 7.88
N LEU A 29 1.49 1.79 8.04
CA LEU A 29 1.29 2.82 9.06
C LEU A 29 1.38 2.25 10.49
N SER A 30 0.80 1.07 10.72
CA SER A 30 0.92 0.37 12.00
C SER A 30 2.37 0.00 12.31
N SER A 31 3.12 -0.47 11.31
CA SER A 31 4.55 -0.78 11.46
C SER A 31 5.38 0.48 11.72
N PHE A 32 5.11 1.57 11.01
CA PHE A 32 5.70 2.88 11.26
C PHE A 32 5.43 3.34 12.69
N ARG A 33 4.17 3.27 13.16
CA ARG A 33 3.81 3.63 14.53
C ARG A 33 4.58 2.81 15.55
N LYS A 34 4.72 1.50 15.35
CA LYS A 34 5.50 0.62 16.24
C LYS A 34 6.98 1.00 16.28
N GLU A 35 7.59 1.25 15.12
CA GLU A 35 8.99 1.70 15.04
C GLU A 35 9.18 3.08 15.68
N PHE A 36 8.26 4.01 15.45
CA PHE A 36 8.27 5.33 16.07
C PHE A 36 8.09 5.26 17.59
N GLN A 37 7.22 4.38 18.09
CA GLN A 37 6.98 4.18 19.53
C GLN A 37 8.19 3.58 20.25
N LYS A 38 9.05 2.83 19.55
CA LYS A 38 10.30 2.30 20.11
C LYS A 38 11.37 3.38 20.31
N MET A 39 11.25 4.54 19.67
CA MET A 39 12.15 5.66 19.92
C MET A 39 11.80 6.36 21.22
N ASP A 40 12.81 6.58 22.06
CA ASP A 40 12.69 7.30 23.31
C ASP A 40 12.28 8.77 23.06
N ARG A 41 11.50 9.36 23.97
CA ARG A 41 10.98 10.73 23.79
C ARG A 41 12.10 11.76 23.70
N LYS A 42 13.21 11.54 24.42
CA LYS A 42 14.38 12.43 24.40
C LYS A 42 15.13 12.42 23.07
N GLU A 43 15.15 11.28 22.37
CA GLU A 43 15.82 11.15 21.07
C GLU A 43 15.01 11.78 19.94
N ARG A 44 13.69 11.92 20.08
CA ARG A 44 12.83 12.53 19.05
C ARG A 44 13.03 14.03 18.87
N SER A 45 13.49 14.75 19.89
CA SER A 45 13.71 16.21 19.80
C SER A 45 15.08 16.58 19.22
N THR A 46 16.00 15.62 19.16
CA THR A 46 17.35 15.81 18.62
C THR A 46 17.33 15.88 17.10
N GLU A 47 18.30 16.57 16.49
CA GLU A 47 18.42 16.64 15.01
C GLU A 47 18.51 15.26 14.35
N LEU A 48 19.25 14.34 14.98
CA LEU A 48 19.35 12.94 14.56
C LEU A 48 17.98 12.23 14.57
N GLY A 49 17.15 12.48 15.59
CA GLY A 49 15.80 11.93 15.67
C GLY A 49 14.89 12.44 14.54
N LYS A 50 14.96 13.74 14.22
CA LYS A 50 14.21 14.32 13.09
C LYS A 50 14.63 13.71 11.74
N LEU A 51 15.93 13.51 11.52
CA LEU A 51 16.44 12.85 10.31
C LEU A 51 15.96 11.40 10.22
N PHE A 52 15.97 10.67 11.33
CA PHE A 52 15.48 9.30 11.37
C PHE A 52 13.97 9.19 11.10
N ILE A 53 13.16 10.10 11.67
CA ILE A 53 11.71 10.15 11.40
C ILE A 53 11.46 10.41 9.91
N LYS A 54 12.19 11.35 9.30
CA LYS A 54 12.09 11.65 7.87
C LYS A 54 12.49 10.44 7.01
N TYR A 55 13.53 9.72 7.41
CA TYR A 55 13.95 8.47 6.76
C TYR A 55 12.86 7.39 6.86
N LEU A 56 12.33 7.16 8.06
CA LEU A 56 11.23 6.20 8.28
C LEU A 56 10.01 6.57 7.44
N GLN A 57 9.59 7.83 7.47
CA GLN A 57 8.45 8.30 6.67
C GLN A 57 8.68 8.01 5.19
N LYS A 58 9.85 8.36 4.65
CA LYS A 58 10.21 8.08 3.24
C LYS A 58 10.17 6.58 2.94
N LYS A 59 10.70 5.74 3.84
CA LYS A 59 10.69 4.26 3.70
C LYS A 59 9.27 3.70 3.57
N TYR A 60 8.34 4.11 4.43
CA TYR A 60 6.96 3.61 4.40
C TYR A 60 6.12 4.21 3.28
N LEU A 61 6.44 5.45 2.86
CA LEU A 61 5.83 6.08 1.69
C LEU A 61 6.22 5.32 0.41
N TRP A 62 7.51 4.99 0.25
CA TRP A 62 7.98 4.14 -0.86
C TRP A 62 7.32 2.76 -0.88
N ARG A 63 7.16 2.10 0.28
CA ARG A 63 6.44 0.82 0.36
C ARG A 63 4.98 0.93 -0.09
N SER A 64 4.33 2.05 0.20
CA SER A 64 2.94 2.30 -0.19
C SER A 64 2.81 2.59 -1.69
N ILE A 65 3.79 3.29 -2.28
CA ILE A 65 3.90 3.49 -3.73
C ILE A 65 4.14 2.15 -4.44
N LEU A 66 5.07 1.33 -3.95
CA LEU A 66 5.32 -0.01 -4.49
C LEU A 66 4.06 -0.89 -4.47
N ALA A 67 3.28 -0.84 -3.38
CA ALA A 67 2.01 -1.54 -3.29
C ALA A 67 1.00 -1.05 -4.34
N MET A 68 0.97 0.25 -4.63
CA MET A 68 0.09 0.83 -5.67
C MET A 68 0.50 0.34 -7.06
N ILE A 69 1.80 0.39 -7.39
CA ILE A 69 2.34 -0.12 -8.66
C ILE A 69 1.99 -1.60 -8.84
N PHE A 70 2.13 -2.40 -7.78
CA PHE A 70 1.78 -3.81 -7.81
C PHE A 70 0.28 -4.04 -8.08
N CYS A 71 -0.61 -3.29 -7.42
CA CYS A 71 -2.05 -3.37 -7.67
C CYS A 71 -2.40 -2.99 -9.11
N PHE A 72 -1.75 -1.95 -9.65
CA PHE A 72 -1.93 -1.55 -11.04
C PHE A 72 -1.44 -2.61 -12.03
N ALA A 73 -0.28 -3.23 -11.78
CA ALA A 73 0.23 -4.31 -12.60
C ALA A 73 -0.73 -5.52 -12.63
N ILE A 74 -1.30 -5.90 -11.48
CA ILE A 74 -2.33 -6.96 -11.41
C ILE A 74 -3.56 -6.56 -12.23
N TYR A 75 -4.05 -5.33 -12.07
CA TYR A 75 -5.21 -4.86 -12.83
C TYR A 75 -4.98 -4.97 -14.34
N VAL A 76 -3.84 -4.50 -14.84
CA VAL A 76 -3.47 -4.57 -16.25
C VAL A 76 -3.37 -6.02 -16.72
N LEU A 77 -2.72 -6.89 -15.94
CA LEU A 77 -2.56 -8.31 -16.29
C LEU A 77 -3.91 -9.02 -16.38
N VAL A 78 -4.80 -8.81 -15.41
CA VAL A 78 -6.15 -9.39 -15.45
C VAL A 78 -6.96 -8.83 -16.61
N TYR A 79 -6.85 -7.53 -16.91
CA TYR A 79 -7.51 -6.93 -18.07
C TYR A 79 -7.06 -7.59 -19.38
N PHE A 80 -5.76 -7.85 -19.56
CA PHE A 80 -5.24 -8.55 -20.74
C PHE A 80 -5.73 -10.00 -20.81
N ILE A 81 -5.75 -10.74 -19.70
CA ILE A 81 -6.25 -12.13 -19.67
C ILE A 81 -7.73 -12.19 -20.06
N ILE A 82 -8.55 -11.26 -19.58
CA ILE A 82 -9.99 -11.24 -19.87
C ILE A 82 -10.28 -10.84 -21.32
N ARG A 83 -9.40 -10.01 -21.92
CA ARG A 83 -9.54 -9.53 -23.30
C ARG A 83 -8.98 -10.52 -24.34
N ALA A 84 -8.03 -11.38 -23.97
CA ALA A 84 -7.46 -12.43 -24.81
C ALA A 84 -8.43 -13.61 -24.98
#